data_AF-A0AAD1E4E0-F1
#
_entry.id   AF-A0AAD1E4E0-F1
#
_cell.length_a   1.000
_cell.length_b   1.000
_cell.length_c   1.000
_cell.angle_alpha   90.00
_cell.angle_beta   90.00
_cell.angle_gamma   90.00
#
_symmetry.space_group_name_H-M   'P 1'
#
loop_
_entity.id
_entity.type
_entity.pdbx_description
1 polymer ?
#
loop_
_entity_poly.entity_id
_entity_poly.type
_entity_poly.pdbx_seq_one_letter_code
_entity_poly.pdbx_strand_id
1 'polypeptide(L)'
;MLKVAILLALATAIGAAQADIQVQVFPLPEDLKNLKPVAVEQSGVEEKKRLDRIDSIARRFNLKMDEKFIYTGEVKPSPSLGKLAVVYKVYPEEAQLKVVRINLKFGDARIYSVAPEEIKPYADFESSPLDTRVASAVLKPGASAVRARDYYKDWYETYQSLRVKLALKVVASDACETVSSVDLYRFNGDIFTAFCGNGMEISQTPAAIEADQPVDPSFKKWVVIRPK
;
A
#
# COMPACT_ATOMS: atom_id res chain seq x y z
N MET A 1 10.32 -30.04 -17.87
CA MET A 1 9.40 -29.11 -18.58
C MET A 1 9.48 -27.75 -17.89
N LEU A 2 9.94 -26.73 -18.62
CA LEU A 2 10.33 -25.43 -18.10
C LEU A 2 9.08 -24.58 -17.82
N LYS A 3 8.90 -24.09 -16.59
CA LYS A 3 7.82 -23.17 -16.21
C LYS A 3 8.24 -21.75 -16.59
N VAL A 4 7.57 -21.14 -17.56
CA VAL A 4 7.76 -19.73 -17.91
C VAL A 4 6.77 -18.90 -17.10
N ALA A 5 7.26 -18.18 -16.10
CA ALA A 5 6.52 -17.13 -15.42
C ALA A 5 6.83 -15.81 -16.14
N ILE A 6 5.81 -15.19 -16.72
CA ILE A 6 5.95 -13.90 -17.40
C ILE A 6 5.94 -12.81 -16.33
N LEU A 7 7.11 -12.22 -16.05
CA LEU A 7 7.26 -11.01 -15.26
C LEU A 7 6.79 -9.81 -16.10
N LEU A 8 5.73 -9.12 -15.67
CA LEU A 8 5.40 -7.81 -16.22
C LEU A 8 6.44 -6.80 -15.75
N ALA A 9 7.44 -6.52 -16.58
CA ALA A 9 8.32 -5.37 -16.41
C ALA A 9 7.64 -4.13 -17.00
N LEU A 10 7.33 -3.13 -16.16
CA LEU A 10 7.06 -1.77 -16.64
C LEU A 10 8.40 -1.20 -17.13
N ALA A 11 8.53 -1.03 -18.45
CA ALA A 11 9.62 -0.27 -19.03
C ALA A 11 9.29 1.23 -18.94
N THR A 12 9.91 1.93 -18.00
CA THR A 12 10.08 3.38 -18.10
C THR A 12 11.49 3.67 -18.62
N ALA A 13 11.59 4.25 -19.81
CA ALA A 13 12.80 4.91 -20.26
C ALA A 13 12.42 6.19 -21.02
N ILE A 14 12.84 7.33 -20.48
CA ILE A 14 12.84 8.63 -21.15
C ILE A 14 14.22 8.80 -21.78
N GLY A 15 14.26 9.17 -23.06
CA GLY A 15 15.34 10.00 -23.62
C GLY A 15 16.27 9.35 -24.63
N ALA A 16 16.15 9.82 -25.88
CA ALA A 16 17.18 9.93 -26.91
C ALA A 16 17.62 8.64 -27.66
N ALA A 17 16.74 8.14 -28.51
CA ALA A 17 17.01 7.87 -29.93
C ALA A 17 15.67 7.40 -30.54
N GLN A 18 15.16 8.12 -31.55
CA GLN A 18 14.01 7.66 -32.34
C GLN A 18 14.44 6.45 -33.19
N ALA A 19 14.51 5.28 -32.56
CA ALA A 19 14.20 4.07 -33.27
C ALA A 19 12.68 3.97 -33.25
N ASP A 20 12.04 4.04 -34.42
CA ASP A 20 10.64 3.67 -34.61
C ASP A 20 10.49 2.19 -34.24
N ILE A 21 10.37 1.92 -32.93
CA ILE A 21 9.89 0.65 -32.43
C ILE A 21 8.39 0.70 -32.67
N GLN A 22 7.95 0.22 -33.83
CA GLN A 22 6.59 -0.24 -33.99
C GLN A 22 6.40 -1.39 -32.99
N VAL A 23 5.96 -1.04 -31.78
CA VAL A 23 5.47 -2.03 -30.82
C VAL A 23 4.23 -2.60 -31.47
N GLN A 24 4.39 -3.76 -32.11
CA GLN A 24 3.27 -4.57 -32.56
C GLN A 24 2.53 -5.01 -31.29
N VAL A 25 1.54 -4.21 -30.90
CA VAL A 25 0.60 -4.58 -29.84
C VAL A 25 -0.27 -5.68 -30.42
N PHE A 26 0.16 -6.93 -30.24
CA PHE A 26 -0.69 -8.06 -30.55
C PHE A 26 -1.97 -7.93 -29.72
N PRO A 27 -3.16 -8.03 -30.34
CA PRO A 27 -4.39 -8.04 -29.58
C PRO A 27 -4.29 -9.16 -28.55
N LEU A 28 -4.69 -8.87 -27.30
CA LEU A 28 -4.82 -9.89 -26.27
C LEU A 28 -5.61 -11.07 -26.86
N PRO A 29 -5.04 -12.29 -26.88
CA PRO A 29 -5.76 -13.48 -27.32
C PRO A 29 -7.16 -13.55 -26.69
N GLU A 30 -8.19 -13.89 -27.47
CA GLU A 30 -9.59 -13.93 -27.00
C GLU A 30 -9.76 -14.83 -25.76
N ASP A 31 -8.96 -15.89 -25.63
CA ASP A 31 -8.90 -16.78 -24.48
C ASP A 31 -8.39 -16.09 -23.20
N LEU A 32 -7.64 -14.98 -23.32
CA LEU A 32 -7.15 -14.18 -22.20
C LEU A 32 -8.08 -13.01 -21.85
N LYS A 33 -8.91 -12.54 -22.80
CA LYS A 33 -9.84 -11.41 -22.57
C LYS A 33 -10.90 -11.70 -21.52
N ASN A 34 -11.26 -12.97 -21.35
CA ASN A 34 -12.30 -13.41 -20.43
C ASN A 34 -11.77 -13.93 -19.08
N LEU A 35 -10.44 -13.97 -18.88
CA LEU A 35 -9.87 -14.47 -17.63
C LEU A 35 -9.99 -13.44 -16.52
N LYS A 36 -10.72 -13.82 -15.48
CA LYS A 36 -10.88 -13.00 -14.28
C LYS A 36 -9.65 -13.19 -13.38
N PRO A 37 -8.98 -12.10 -12.95
CA PRO A 37 -8.00 -12.15 -11.90
C PRO A 37 -8.66 -12.74 -10.64
N VAL A 38 -7.96 -13.66 -10.00
CA VAL A 38 -8.35 -14.19 -8.70
C VAL A 38 -7.30 -13.80 -7.69
N ALA A 39 -7.74 -13.42 -6.50
CA ALA A 39 -6.86 -13.23 -5.37
C ALA A 39 -6.48 -14.60 -4.83
N VAL A 40 -5.20 -14.96 -4.92
CA VAL A 40 -4.65 -16.17 -4.31
C VAL A 40 -3.76 -15.78 -3.15
N GLU A 41 -3.84 -16.55 -2.07
CA GLU A 41 -2.96 -16.37 -0.92
C GLU A 41 -1.50 -16.60 -1.32
N GLN A 42 -0.62 -15.88 -0.64
CA GLN A 42 0.82 -16.08 -0.72
C GLN A 42 1.14 -17.53 -0.32
N SER A 43 1.96 -18.21 -1.12
CA SER A 43 2.43 -19.55 -0.74
C SER A 43 3.38 -19.47 0.46
N GLY A 44 3.42 -20.50 1.31
CA GLY A 44 4.33 -20.51 2.48
C GLY A 44 5.82 -20.33 2.12
N VAL A 45 6.24 -20.70 0.90
CA VAL A 45 7.60 -20.45 0.41
C VAL A 45 7.84 -18.96 0.13
N GLU A 46 6.86 -18.27 -0.46
CA GLU A 46 6.93 -16.83 -0.70
C GLU A 46 6.87 -16.04 0.61
N GLU A 47 6.02 -16.47 1.53
CA GLU A 47 5.91 -15.91 2.87
C GLU A 47 7.24 -16.02 3.62
N LYS A 48 7.82 -17.24 3.69
CA LYS A 48 9.12 -17.45 4.34
C LYS A 48 10.21 -16.54 3.76
N LYS A 49 10.31 -16.45 2.43
CA LYS A 49 11.29 -15.56 1.77
C LYS A 49 11.08 -14.09 2.13
N ARG A 50 9.84 -13.64 2.26
CA ARG A 50 9.49 -12.27 2.65
C ARG A 50 9.90 -12.00 4.10
N LEU A 51 9.58 -12.91 5.01
CA LEU A 51 9.95 -12.81 6.42
C LEU A 51 11.48 -12.86 6.62
N ASP A 52 12.18 -13.76 5.93
CA ASP A 52 13.65 -13.86 5.97
C ASP A 52 14.32 -12.53 5.54
N ARG A 53 13.75 -11.83 4.54
CA ARG A 53 14.24 -10.51 4.11
C ARG A 53 14.00 -9.44 5.17
N ILE A 54 12.80 -9.42 5.78
CA ILE A 54 12.47 -8.49 6.85
C ILE A 54 13.41 -8.69 8.04
N ASP A 55 13.65 -9.93 8.45
CA ASP A 55 14.58 -10.28 9.52
C ASP A 55 16.02 -9.85 9.19
N SER A 56 16.45 -10.05 7.95
CA SER A 56 17.76 -9.59 7.49
C SER A 56 17.89 -8.06 7.56
N ILE A 57 16.84 -7.32 7.17
CA ILE A 57 16.79 -5.86 7.27
C ILE A 57 16.83 -5.42 8.74
N ALA A 58 16.02 -6.05 9.60
CA ALA A 58 15.98 -5.75 11.02
C ALA A 58 17.36 -5.93 11.67
N ARG A 59 18.06 -7.03 11.39
CA ARG A 59 19.42 -7.26 11.90
C ARG A 59 20.43 -6.28 11.31
N ARG A 60 20.37 -6.02 10.00
CA ARG A 60 21.31 -5.12 9.31
C ARG A 60 21.28 -3.70 9.88
N PHE A 61 20.10 -3.20 10.23
CA PHE A 61 19.92 -1.86 10.77
C PHE A 61 19.68 -1.82 12.28
N ASN A 62 19.84 -2.97 12.95
CA ASN A 62 19.64 -3.12 14.40
C ASN A 62 18.27 -2.54 14.85
N LEU A 63 17.21 -2.90 14.13
CA LEU A 63 15.85 -2.41 14.38
C LEU A 63 15.21 -3.19 15.51
N LYS A 64 14.48 -2.48 16.36
CA LYS A 64 13.54 -3.06 17.32
C LYS A 64 12.15 -3.11 16.70
N MET A 65 11.71 -4.28 16.27
CA MET A 65 10.49 -4.45 15.48
C MET A 65 9.19 -4.24 16.28
N ASP A 66 9.29 -4.29 17.61
CA ASP A 66 8.27 -3.93 18.58
C ASP A 66 8.17 -2.41 18.80
N GLU A 67 9.25 -1.66 18.57
CA GLU A 67 9.32 -0.21 18.73
C GLU A 67 8.96 0.51 17.41
N LYS A 68 7.65 0.66 17.16
CA LYS A 68 7.10 1.31 15.97
C LYS A 68 6.91 2.81 16.16
N PHE A 69 7.22 3.59 15.12
CA PHE A 69 6.97 5.02 15.05
C PHE A 69 6.15 5.38 13.82
N ILE A 70 5.39 6.46 13.92
CA ILE A 70 4.62 7.03 12.82
C ILE A 70 5.25 8.35 12.40
N TYR A 71 5.55 8.47 11.10
CA TYR A 71 6.05 9.70 10.51
C TYR A 71 4.94 10.73 10.34
N THR A 72 5.09 11.92 10.94
CA THR A 72 4.07 12.99 10.95
C THR A 72 4.23 13.97 9.80
N GLY A 73 5.47 14.26 9.36
CA GLY A 73 5.72 15.18 8.25
C GLY A 73 5.31 16.63 8.54
N GLU A 74 5.29 17.06 9.81
CA GLU A 74 4.67 18.33 10.24
C GLU A 74 5.60 19.55 10.20
N VAL A 75 6.89 19.36 10.48
CA VAL A 75 7.89 20.43 10.58
C VAL A 75 8.75 20.51 9.33
N LYS A 76 9.33 19.37 8.90
CA LYS A 76 10.22 19.29 7.74
C LYS A 76 9.90 18.03 6.91
N PRO A 77 8.87 18.10 6.06
CA PRO A 77 8.42 16.94 5.30
C PRO A 77 9.51 16.41 4.36
N SER A 78 9.76 15.11 4.44
CA SER A 78 10.59 14.40 3.47
C SER A 78 9.77 14.15 2.20
N PRO A 79 10.29 14.49 1.01
CA PRO A 79 9.53 14.38 -0.24
C PRO A 79 9.20 12.93 -0.63
N SER A 80 9.92 11.95 -0.08
CA SER A 80 9.81 10.53 -0.42
C SER A 80 9.28 9.65 0.73
N LEU A 81 8.96 10.24 1.88
CA LEU A 81 8.32 9.57 3.02
C LEU A 81 6.96 10.20 3.27
N GLY A 82 5.89 9.47 2.94
CA GLY A 82 4.52 9.94 3.14
C GLY A 82 4.16 10.02 4.62
N LYS A 83 3.30 10.99 4.98
CA LYS A 83 2.70 11.08 6.32
C LYS A 83 2.00 9.77 6.68
N LEU A 84 1.96 9.49 7.98
CA LEU A 84 1.46 8.26 8.57
C LEU A 84 2.24 7.00 8.18
N ALA A 85 3.40 7.10 7.53
CA ALA A 85 4.25 5.94 7.31
C ALA A 85 4.74 5.34 8.63
N VAL A 86 4.70 4.00 8.73
CA VAL A 86 5.28 3.27 9.86
C VAL A 86 6.77 3.13 9.62
N VAL A 87 7.57 3.53 10.59
CA VAL A 87 9.03 3.53 10.52
C VAL A 87 9.64 2.99 11.81
N TYR A 88 10.86 2.50 11.68
CA TYR A 88 11.66 1.93 12.77
C TYR A 88 12.97 2.72 12.91
N LYS A 89 13.37 3.03 14.14
CA LYS A 89 14.65 3.70 14.39
C LYS A 89 15.84 2.77 14.15
N VAL A 90 16.93 3.33 13.63
CA VAL A 90 18.23 2.66 13.51
C VAL A 90 19.02 2.85 14.81
N TYR A 91 19.61 1.77 15.33
CA TYR A 91 20.42 1.81 16.56
C TYR A 91 21.89 1.38 16.34
N PRO A 92 22.86 1.94 17.09
CA PRO A 92 22.71 3.08 17.99
C PRO A 92 22.31 4.36 17.22
N GLU A 93 21.63 5.27 17.89
CA GLU A 93 21.24 6.54 17.24
C GLU A 93 22.52 7.32 16.86
N GLU A 94 22.59 7.72 15.59
CA GLU A 94 23.67 8.58 15.08
C GLU A 94 23.35 10.07 15.35
N ALA A 95 24.30 10.96 15.09
CA ALA A 95 24.10 12.41 15.20
C ALA A 95 22.90 12.92 14.38
N GLN A 96 22.55 12.23 13.29
CA GLN A 96 21.32 12.43 12.54
C GLN A 96 20.43 11.20 12.67
N LEU A 97 19.19 11.39 13.13
CA LEU A 97 18.24 10.30 13.27
C LEU A 97 17.92 9.66 11.92
N LYS A 98 18.20 8.36 11.81
CA LYS A 98 17.85 7.52 10.67
C LYS A 98 16.68 6.62 11.05
N VAL A 99 15.74 6.52 10.14
CA VAL A 99 14.60 5.62 10.25
C VAL A 99 14.48 4.74 9.01
N VAL A 100 13.97 3.53 9.20
CA VAL A 100 13.73 2.57 8.13
C VAL A 100 12.23 2.41 7.97
N ARG A 101 11.72 2.65 6.76
CA ARG A 101 10.38 2.21 6.36
C ARG A 101 10.52 0.84 5.72
N ILE A 102 9.87 -0.17 6.30
CA ILE A 102 9.79 -1.51 5.74
C ILE A 102 8.45 -1.64 5.03
N ASN A 103 8.46 -2.16 3.80
CA ASN A 103 7.25 -2.60 3.13
C ASN A 103 6.98 -4.05 3.53
N LEU A 104 6.00 -4.29 4.41
CA LEU A 104 5.71 -5.64 4.90
C LEU A 104 5.18 -6.58 3.81
N LYS A 105 4.57 -6.04 2.74
CA LYS A 105 4.05 -6.79 1.58
C LYS A 105 5.16 -7.37 0.72
N PHE A 106 6.22 -6.60 0.47
CA PHE A 106 7.31 -7.03 -0.42
C PHE A 106 8.58 -7.46 0.31
N GLY A 107 8.71 -7.13 1.60
CA GLY A 107 9.91 -7.38 2.39
C GLY A 107 11.11 -6.55 1.93
N ASP A 108 10.85 -5.35 1.38
CA ASP A 108 11.88 -4.37 1.05
C ASP A 108 11.86 -3.19 2.04
N ALA A 109 12.90 -2.36 1.99
CA ALA A 109 13.02 -1.23 2.90
C ALA A 109 13.72 -0.04 2.26
N ARG A 110 13.42 1.14 2.80
CA ARG A 110 14.11 2.40 2.49
C ARG A 110 14.48 3.12 3.77
N ILE A 111 15.67 3.73 3.76
CA ILE A 111 16.20 4.49 4.89
C ILE A 111 15.95 5.97 4.62
N TYR A 112 15.56 6.70 5.66
CA TYR A 112 15.36 8.14 5.61
C TYR A 112 16.09 8.78 6.77
N SER A 113 16.56 10.00 6.54
CA SER A 113 17.02 10.89 7.59
C SER A 113 15.88 11.84 7.93
N VAL A 114 15.47 11.86 9.19
CA VAL A 114 14.33 12.65 9.67
C VAL A 114 14.73 13.41 10.93
N ALA A 115 14.03 14.50 11.23
CA ALA A 115 14.19 15.16 12.51
C ALA A 115 13.46 14.34 13.60
N PRO A 116 13.94 14.29 14.85
CA PRO A 116 13.28 13.54 15.93
C PRO A 116 11.81 13.93 16.14
N GLU A 117 11.46 15.19 15.91
CA GLU A 117 10.11 15.74 16.08
C GLU A 117 9.13 15.28 14.98
N GLU A 118 9.65 14.74 13.88
CA GLU A 118 8.88 14.25 12.74
C GLU A 118 8.34 12.83 12.92
N ILE A 119 8.72 12.16 14.01
CA ILE A 119 8.22 10.83 14.33
C ILE A 119 7.62 10.83 15.74
N LYS A 120 6.56 10.06 15.90
CA LYS A 120 5.91 9.85 17.19
C LYS A 120 5.74 8.35 17.44
N PRO A 121 5.86 7.86 18.69
CA PRO A 121 5.58 6.46 19.02
C PRO A 121 4.19 6.05 18.52
N TYR A 122 4.06 4.83 18.01
CA TYR A 122 2.75 4.33 17.56
C TYR A 122 1.71 4.30 18.69
N ALA A 123 2.14 4.06 19.94
CA ALA A 123 1.27 4.05 21.12
C ALA A 123 0.47 5.36 21.30
N ASP A 124 1.01 6.50 20.88
CA ASP A 124 0.33 7.80 20.93
C ASP A 124 -0.88 7.84 19.99
N PHE A 125 -0.81 7.11 18.87
CA PHE A 125 -1.90 7.00 17.90
C PHE A 125 -2.88 5.90 18.26
N GLU A 126 -2.39 4.79 18.81
CA GLU A 126 -3.22 3.67 19.25
C GLU A 126 -4.19 4.08 20.37
N SER A 127 -3.74 4.95 21.28
CA SER A 127 -4.56 5.53 22.35
C SER A 127 -5.47 6.68 21.90
N SER A 128 -5.34 7.13 20.65
CA SER A 128 -6.12 8.23 20.08
C SER A 128 -7.33 7.74 19.28
N PRO A 129 -8.32 8.61 18.96
CA PRO A 129 -9.43 8.25 18.08
C PRO A 129 -8.93 7.70 16.73
N LEU A 130 -9.63 6.70 16.17
CA LEU A 130 -9.24 6.01 14.94
C LEU A 130 -8.96 6.96 13.77
N ASP A 131 -9.69 8.07 13.67
CA ASP A 131 -9.51 9.10 12.65
C ASP A 131 -8.09 9.66 12.61
N THR A 132 -7.37 9.70 13.74
CA THR A 132 -5.98 10.16 13.81
C THR A 132 -4.99 9.23 13.09
N ARG A 133 -5.39 7.97 12.88
CA ARG A 133 -4.62 6.94 12.17
C ARG A 133 -4.93 6.91 10.67
N VAL A 134 -5.87 7.75 10.21
CA VAL A 134 -6.27 7.85 8.81
C VAL A 134 -5.88 9.20 8.24
N ALA A 135 -5.31 9.22 7.03
CA ALA A 135 -4.92 10.45 6.37
C ALA A 135 -6.11 11.40 6.20
N SER A 136 -5.89 12.68 6.49
CA SER A 136 -6.93 13.71 6.38
C SER A 136 -7.53 13.81 4.97
N ALA A 137 -6.76 13.54 3.92
CA ALA A 137 -7.26 13.52 2.54
C ALA A 137 -8.27 12.39 2.26
N VAL A 138 -8.29 11.33 3.09
CA VAL A 138 -9.31 10.29 3.02
C VAL A 138 -10.56 10.75 3.77
N LEU A 139 -10.43 11.29 4.98
CA LEU A 139 -11.56 11.71 5.81
C LEU A 139 -12.25 12.99 5.30
N LYS A 140 -11.43 13.96 4.89
CA LYS A 140 -11.80 15.33 4.51
C LYS A 140 -10.98 15.74 3.28
N PRO A 141 -11.31 15.23 2.07
CA PRO A 141 -10.51 15.42 0.86
C PRO A 141 -10.31 16.89 0.44
N GLY A 142 -11.15 17.82 0.92
CA GLY A 142 -10.99 19.26 0.66
C GLY A 142 -10.91 19.56 -0.84
N ALA A 143 -9.91 20.34 -1.27
CA ALA A 143 -9.70 20.69 -2.68
C ALA A 143 -9.42 19.48 -3.58
N SER A 144 -8.89 18.37 -3.03
CA SER A 144 -8.67 17.14 -3.81
C SER A 144 -9.99 16.45 -4.22
N ALA A 145 -11.10 16.80 -3.56
CA ALA A 145 -12.43 16.27 -3.88
C ALA A 145 -12.95 16.74 -5.25
N VAL A 146 -12.52 17.88 -5.78
CA VAL A 146 -13.09 18.46 -7.02
C VAL A 146 -12.98 17.48 -8.19
N ARG A 147 -11.78 16.96 -8.43
CA ARG A 147 -11.55 15.98 -9.51
C ARG A 147 -12.35 14.69 -9.32
N ALA A 148 -12.46 14.22 -8.08
CA ALA A 148 -13.23 13.02 -7.76
C ALA A 148 -14.75 13.27 -7.93
N ARG A 149 -15.26 14.44 -7.54
CA ARG A 149 -16.64 14.85 -7.74
C ARG A 149 -16.99 14.92 -9.22
N ASP A 150 -16.13 15.52 -10.04
CA ASP A 150 -16.33 15.62 -11.49
C ASP A 150 -16.34 14.23 -12.16
N TYR A 151 -15.47 13.33 -11.69
CA TYR A 151 -15.35 11.98 -12.24
C TYR A 151 -16.50 11.05 -11.83
N TYR A 152 -16.83 11.01 -10.53
CA TYR A 152 -17.84 10.09 -9.98
C TYR A 152 -19.26 10.67 -9.99
N LYS A 153 -19.42 11.99 -10.14
CA LYS A 153 -20.71 12.68 -10.26
C LYS A 153 -21.66 12.28 -9.12
N ASP A 154 -22.85 11.78 -9.45
CA ASP A 154 -23.88 11.38 -8.49
C ASP A 154 -23.43 10.24 -7.55
N TRP A 155 -22.42 9.46 -7.95
CA TRP A 155 -21.87 8.37 -7.14
C TRP A 155 -20.78 8.85 -6.16
N TYR A 156 -20.38 10.13 -6.20
CA TYR A 156 -19.28 10.64 -5.39
C TYR A 156 -19.51 10.48 -3.87
N GLU A 157 -20.73 10.73 -3.39
CA GLU A 157 -21.00 10.62 -1.94
C GLU A 157 -20.94 9.15 -1.48
N THR A 158 -21.43 8.20 -2.30
CA THR A 158 -21.26 6.76 -2.06
C THR A 158 -19.77 6.38 -2.09
N TYR A 159 -19.04 6.78 -3.13
CA TYR A 159 -17.60 6.57 -3.25
C TYR A 159 -16.84 7.02 -2.01
N GLN A 160 -17.08 8.26 -1.59
CA GLN A 160 -16.39 8.88 -0.47
C GLN A 160 -16.76 8.20 0.85
N SER A 161 -18.04 7.85 1.05
CA SER A 161 -18.49 7.07 2.20
C SER A 161 -17.79 5.71 2.28
N LEU A 162 -17.69 4.97 1.17
CA LEU A 162 -17.01 3.68 1.12
C LEU A 162 -15.50 3.78 1.35
N ARG A 163 -14.84 4.83 0.85
CA ARG A 163 -13.42 5.09 1.16
C ARG A 163 -13.19 5.26 2.65
N VAL A 164 -13.98 6.13 3.29
CA VAL A 164 -13.85 6.41 4.73
C VAL A 164 -14.17 5.16 5.54
N LYS A 165 -15.24 4.46 5.19
CA LYS A 165 -15.65 3.21 5.85
C LYS A 165 -14.55 2.16 5.80
N LEU A 166 -13.94 1.92 4.62
CA LEU A 166 -12.81 0.99 4.50
C LEU A 166 -11.60 1.43 5.33
N ALA A 167 -11.22 2.72 5.29
CA ALA A 167 -10.05 3.21 6.02
C ALA A 167 -10.19 3.00 7.53
N LEU A 168 -11.32 3.40 8.11
CA LEU A 168 -11.60 3.26 9.54
C LEU A 168 -11.65 1.80 9.97
N LYS A 169 -12.29 0.96 9.16
CA LYS A 169 -12.35 -0.48 9.39
C LYS A 169 -10.98 -1.15 9.38
N VAL A 170 -10.09 -0.73 8.49
CA VAL A 170 -8.72 -1.25 8.40
C VAL A 170 -7.89 -0.84 9.61
N VAL A 171 -7.93 0.42 10.05
CA VAL A 171 -7.19 0.82 11.28
C VAL A 171 -7.82 0.27 12.56
N ALA A 172 -9.12 -0.02 12.57
CA ALA A 172 -9.79 -0.70 13.69
C ALA A 172 -9.42 -2.19 13.79
N SER A 173 -8.76 -2.75 12.77
CA SER A 173 -8.26 -4.12 12.75
C SER A 173 -6.77 -4.18 13.07
N ASP A 174 -6.28 -5.36 13.44
CA ASP A 174 -4.85 -5.61 13.68
C ASP A 174 -4.01 -5.64 12.39
N ALA A 175 -4.61 -5.40 11.22
CA ALA A 175 -3.93 -5.47 9.93
C ALA A 175 -2.98 -4.29 9.67
N CYS A 176 -3.32 -3.09 10.17
CA CYS A 176 -2.61 -1.87 9.85
C CYS A 176 -2.60 -0.85 10.99
N GLU A 177 -1.43 -0.28 11.28
CA GLU A 177 -1.27 0.82 12.23
C GLU A 177 -1.94 2.10 11.72
N THR A 178 -1.83 2.39 10.44
CA THR A 178 -2.34 3.63 9.82
C THR A 178 -2.76 3.40 8.38
N VAL A 179 -3.65 4.25 7.87
CA VAL A 179 -4.06 4.29 6.46
C VAL A 179 -3.68 5.64 5.85
N SER A 180 -2.84 5.60 4.81
CA SER A 180 -2.29 6.77 4.12
C SER A 180 -3.13 7.23 2.92
N SER A 181 -3.79 6.30 2.24
CA SER A 181 -4.75 6.56 1.17
C SER A 181 -5.71 5.39 1.00
N VAL A 182 -6.82 5.62 0.30
CA VAL A 182 -7.74 4.58 -0.17
C VAL A 182 -8.08 4.87 -1.62
N ASP A 183 -7.81 3.97 -2.55
CA ASP A 183 -8.08 4.22 -3.97
C ASP A 183 -9.05 3.20 -4.53
N LEU A 184 -9.82 3.59 -5.54
CA LEU A 184 -10.71 2.68 -6.27
C LEU A 184 -10.04 2.26 -7.59
N TYR A 185 -9.78 0.97 -7.73
CA TYR A 185 -9.31 0.36 -8.96
C TYR A 185 -10.49 -0.28 -9.70
N ARG A 186 -10.57 -0.02 -11.00
CA ARG A 186 -11.63 -0.50 -11.90
C ARG A 186 -11.17 -1.64 -12.80
N PHE A 187 -10.37 -2.57 -12.27
CA PHE A 187 -9.84 -3.69 -13.05
C PHE A 187 -10.69 -4.95 -12.79
N ASN A 188 -11.53 -5.33 -13.76
CA ASN A 188 -12.47 -6.46 -13.67
C ASN A 188 -13.48 -6.36 -12.51
N GLY A 189 -13.89 -5.13 -12.19
CA GLY A 189 -14.79 -4.78 -11.11
C GLY A 189 -14.28 -3.56 -10.36
N ASP A 190 -15.16 -2.97 -9.56
CA ASP A 190 -14.79 -1.90 -8.62
C ASP A 190 -14.19 -2.55 -7.36
N ILE A 191 -12.94 -2.19 -7.03
CA ILE A 191 -12.24 -2.66 -5.83
C ILE A 191 -11.61 -1.46 -5.15
N PHE A 192 -11.99 -1.21 -3.89
CA PHE A 192 -11.32 -0.24 -3.05
C PHE A 192 -10.09 -0.89 -2.40
N THR A 193 -8.97 -0.18 -2.39
CA THR A 193 -7.72 -0.61 -1.78
C THR A 193 -7.23 0.46 -0.82
N ALA A 194 -7.11 0.11 0.46
CA ALA A 194 -6.49 0.93 1.49
C ALA A 194 -4.97 0.66 1.53
N PHE A 195 -4.18 1.74 1.50
CA PHE A 195 -2.73 1.71 1.55
C PHE A 195 -2.23 2.05 2.95
N CYS A 196 -1.62 1.07 3.61
CA CYS A 196 -1.23 1.18 4.99
C CYS A 196 0.17 1.79 5.17
N GLY A 197 0.40 2.45 6.31
CA GLY A 197 1.70 3.07 6.62
C GLY A 197 2.88 2.10 6.61
N ASN A 198 2.62 0.84 6.96
CA ASN A 198 3.57 -0.28 6.95
C ASN A 198 3.78 -0.92 5.56
N GLY A 199 3.18 -0.35 4.51
CA GLY A 199 3.28 -0.85 3.12
C GLY A 199 2.36 -2.02 2.78
N MET A 200 1.48 -2.43 3.69
CA MET A 200 0.37 -3.34 3.38
C MET A 200 -0.68 -2.68 2.49
N GLU A 201 -1.42 -3.52 1.76
CA GLU A 201 -2.57 -3.11 0.96
C GLU A 201 -3.73 -4.03 1.29
N ILE A 202 -4.86 -3.45 1.69
CA ILE A 202 -6.08 -4.18 2.02
C ILE A 202 -7.15 -3.82 1.00
N SER A 203 -7.70 -4.81 0.30
CA SER A 203 -8.66 -4.57 -0.77
C SER A 203 -10.01 -5.22 -0.47
N GLN A 204 -11.11 -4.51 -0.72
CA GLN A 204 -12.48 -5.02 -0.64
C GLN A 204 -13.34 -4.45 -1.77
N THR A 205 -14.34 -5.22 -2.20
CA THR A 205 -15.35 -4.74 -3.14
C THR A 205 -16.31 -3.77 -2.43
N PRO A 206 -17.02 -2.88 -3.16
CA PRO A 206 -18.06 -2.03 -2.58
C PRO A 206 -19.05 -2.80 -1.70
N ALA A 207 -19.59 -3.92 -2.21
CA ALA A 207 -20.54 -4.75 -1.48
C ALA A 207 -19.96 -5.35 -0.18
N ALA A 208 -18.68 -5.74 -0.18
CA ALA A 208 -18.01 -6.24 1.03
C ALA A 208 -17.81 -5.16 2.09
N ILE A 209 -17.58 -3.92 1.67
CA ILE A 209 -17.48 -2.74 2.56
C ILE A 209 -18.86 -2.39 3.12
N GLU A 210 -19.88 -2.35 2.26
CA GLU A 210 -21.26 -2.09 2.66
C GLU A 210 -21.76 -3.11 3.68
N ALA A 211 -21.53 -4.40 3.41
CA ALA A 211 -21.92 -5.51 4.28
C ALA A 211 -21.01 -5.72 5.50
N ASP A 212 -20.06 -4.81 5.77
CA ASP A 212 -19.15 -4.89 6.92
C ASP A 212 -18.36 -6.21 7.03
N GLN A 213 -18.05 -6.85 5.90
CA GLN A 213 -17.31 -8.12 5.89
C GLN A 213 -15.93 -7.97 6.54
N PRO A 214 -15.47 -8.87 7.42
CA PRO A 214 -14.19 -8.72 8.11
C PRO A 214 -13.02 -8.37 7.20
N VAL A 215 -12.08 -7.58 7.72
CA VAL A 215 -10.81 -7.32 7.03
C VAL A 215 -10.03 -8.64 7.01
N ASP A 216 -9.60 -9.03 5.83
CA ASP A 216 -8.71 -10.17 5.65
C ASP A 216 -7.26 -9.67 5.59
N PRO A 217 -6.43 -9.90 6.62
CA PRO A 217 -5.06 -9.45 6.66
C PRO A 217 -4.11 -10.32 5.83
N SER A 218 -4.60 -11.39 5.20
CA SER A 218 -3.75 -12.30 4.43
C SER A 218 -3.11 -11.62 3.23
N PHE A 219 -1.86 -12.00 2.94
CA PHE A 219 -1.13 -11.51 1.79
C PHE A 219 -1.68 -12.18 0.53
N LYS A 220 -2.46 -11.44 -0.26
CA LYS A 220 -2.99 -11.94 -1.53
C LYS A 220 -2.26 -11.33 -2.72
N LYS A 221 -2.07 -12.15 -3.75
CA LYS A 221 -1.64 -11.71 -5.07
C LYS A 221 -2.77 -11.91 -6.06
N TRP A 222 -3.02 -10.90 -6.89
CA TRP A 222 -3.94 -11.01 -8.00
C TRP A 222 -3.24 -11.72 -9.15
N VAL A 223 -3.76 -12.88 -9.54
CA VAL A 223 -3.24 -13.68 -10.65
C VAL A 223 -4.34 -13.97 -11.65
N VAL A 224 -3.97 -14.06 -12.91
CA VAL A 224 -4.86 -14.56 -13.96
C VAL A 224 -4.56 -16.05 -14.12
N ILE A 225 -5.50 -16.92 -13.77
CA ILE A 225 -5.34 -18.37 -13.93
C ILE A 225 -5.82 -18.76 -15.33
N ARG A 226 -4.91 -19.26 -16.15
CA ARG A 226 -5.25 -19.83 -17.47
C ARG A 226 -5.92 -21.20 -17.27
N PRO A 227 -7.11 -21.45 -17.86
CA PRO A 227 -7.72 -22.77 -17.92
C PRO A 227 -6.76 -23.76 -18.61
N LYS A 228 -6.73 -25.00 -18.14
CA LYS A 228 -5.92 -26.05 -18.75
C LYS A 228 -6.56 -26.59 -20.02
#